data_AF-A0A0Q6DTE5-F1
#
_entry.id   AF-A0A0Q6DTE5-F1
#
_cell.length_a   1.000
_cell.length_b   1.000
_cell.length_c   1.000
_cell.angle_alpha   90.00
_cell.angle_beta   90.00
_cell.angle_gamma   90.00
#
_symmetry.space_group_name_H-M   'P 1'
#
loop_
_entity.id
_entity.type
_entity.pdbx_description
1 polymer ?
#
loop_
_entity_poly.entity_id
_entity_poly.type
_entity_poly.pdbx_seq_one_letter_code
_entity_poly.pdbx_strand_id
1 'polypeptide(L)'
;MFYRSPFLCPVAAALFLLAQPPAIAEEQAFPPSAETAGNALPSELMLRAAPLMQEGKEDEATFWFYAGQLRWRSRLNANPDQDPTGESALFSSLFETLGPSINGWAFGDIPKLQRTIDTVLLWDERFPDSSLAPAIHQRMRTGLTSLRDQIGREAETIQAERASRGLENR
;
A
#
# COMPACT_ATOMS: atom_id res chain seq x y z
N MET A 1 71.09 41.45 -19.41
CA MET A 1 70.45 41.64 -20.73
C MET A 1 70.03 40.26 -21.24
N PHE A 2 68.72 40.08 -21.49
CA PHE A 2 68.01 38.94 -22.12
C PHE A 2 68.16 37.52 -21.51
N TYR A 3 67.17 37.07 -20.72
CA TYR A 3 65.98 36.24 -21.07
C TYR A 3 66.28 34.76 -21.33
N ARG A 4 65.77 33.88 -20.45
CA ARG A 4 65.40 32.48 -20.77
C ARG A 4 64.34 31.98 -19.78
N SER A 5 63.17 31.69 -20.33
CA SER A 5 61.99 31.11 -19.67
C SER A 5 62.25 29.71 -19.13
N PRO A 6 61.63 29.31 -17.99
CA PRO A 6 61.33 27.92 -17.72
C PRO A 6 59.89 27.58 -18.14
N PHE A 7 59.77 26.38 -18.70
CA PHE A 7 58.57 25.71 -19.17
C PHE A 7 57.49 25.61 -18.08
N LEU A 8 56.27 26.03 -18.41
CA LEU A 8 55.05 25.60 -17.72
C LEU A 8 54.68 24.20 -18.21
N CYS A 9 54.51 23.26 -17.28
CA CYS A 9 53.82 21.99 -17.50
C CYS A 9 52.49 22.05 -16.75
N PRO A 10 51.32 22.13 -17.42
CA PRO A 10 50.05 22.01 -16.74
C PRO A 10 49.66 20.54 -16.67
N VAL A 11 49.65 19.98 -15.45
CA VAL A 11 48.96 18.72 -15.17
C VAL A 11 47.47 19.01 -15.26
N ALA A 12 46.82 18.53 -16.31
CA ALA A 12 45.37 18.62 -16.45
C ALA A 12 44.69 17.71 -15.42
N ALA A 13 44.04 18.30 -14.42
CA ALA A 13 43.12 17.60 -13.54
C ALA A 13 41.79 17.42 -14.26
N ALA A 14 41.54 16.21 -14.77
CA ALA A 14 40.23 15.83 -15.30
C ALA A 14 39.27 15.57 -14.13
N LEU A 15 38.35 16.51 -13.88
CA LEU A 15 37.17 16.26 -13.05
C LEU A 15 36.26 15.26 -13.76
N PHE A 16 36.27 14.01 -13.30
CA PHE A 16 35.21 13.06 -13.61
C PHE A 16 33.94 13.47 -12.86
N LEU A 17 33.06 14.22 -13.53
CA LEU A 17 31.65 14.30 -13.17
C LEU A 17 31.04 12.92 -13.41
N LEU A 18 31.00 12.09 -12.38
CA LEU A 18 30.19 10.87 -12.38
C LEU A 18 28.72 11.29 -12.44
N ALA A 19 28.14 11.24 -13.63
CA ALA A 19 26.70 11.29 -13.80
C ALA A 19 26.10 10.14 -12.99
N GLN A 20 25.34 10.46 -11.95
CA GLN A 20 24.57 9.44 -11.22
C GLN A 20 23.57 8.81 -12.21
N PRO A 21 23.51 7.48 -12.32
CA PRO A 21 22.50 6.85 -13.15
C PRO A 21 21.11 7.28 -12.64
N PRO A 22 20.13 7.48 -13.55
CA PRO A 22 18.77 7.78 -13.13
C PRO A 22 18.31 6.66 -12.21
N ALA A 23 17.79 7.01 -11.04
CA ALA A 23 17.12 6.06 -10.16
C ALA A 23 15.99 5.41 -10.97
N ILE A 24 16.17 4.13 -11.35
CA ILE A 24 15.06 3.34 -11.87
C ILE A 24 14.08 3.25 -10.71
N ALA A 25 12.93 3.89 -10.85
CA ALA A 25 11.83 3.69 -9.90
C ALA A 25 11.57 2.19 -9.87
N GLU A 26 11.75 1.55 -8.70
CA GLU A 26 11.32 0.17 -8.52
C GLU A 26 9.84 0.10 -8.88
N GLU A 27 9.51 -0.67 -9.92
CA GLU A 27 8.12 -0.94 -10.25
C GLU A 27 7.52 -1.64 -9.02
N GLN A 28 6.52 -1.00 -8.42
CA GLN A 28 5.91 -1.44 -7.18
C GLN A 28 5.28 -2.82 -7.41
N ALA A 29 5.97 -3.87 -6.97
CA ALA A 29 5.58 -5.25 -7.24
C ALA A 29 4.32 -5.61 -6.44
N PHE A 30 3.34 -6.20 -7.11
CA PHE A 30 2.17 -6.74 -6.44
C PHE A 30 2.48 -8.10 -5.80
N PRO A 31 1.72 -8.50 -4.76
CA PRO A 31 1.75 -9.87 -4.26
C PRO A 31 1.51 -10.93 -5.34
N PRO A 32 2.01 -12.17 -5.11
CA PRO A 32 1.74 -13.29 -5.98
C PRO A 32 0.25 -13.44 -6.31
N SER A 33 -0.07 -13.69 -7.58
CA SER A 33 -1.45 -13.83 -8.10
C SER A 33 -2.33 -12.58 -8.04
N ALA A 34 -1.79 -11.38 -7.74
CA ALA A 34 -2.55 -10.13 -7.78
C ALA A 34 -3.09 -9.82 -9.19
N GLU A 35 -2.29 -10.03 -10.23
CA GLU A 35 -2.67 -9.68 -11.61
C GLU A 35 -3.87 -10.48 -12.13
N THR A 36 -4.09 -11.68 -11.60
CA THR A 36 -5.21 -12.56 -12.00
C THR A 36 -6.40 -12.46 -11.05
N ALA A 37 -6.28 -11.70 -9.95
CA ALA A 37 -7.29 -11.61 -8.91
C ALA A 37 -8.33 -10.50 -9.11
N GLY A 38 -8.28 -9.75 -10.23
CA GLY A 38 -9.15 -8.58 -10.46
C GLY A 38 -10.66 -8.86 -10.36
N ASN A 39 -11.10 -10.07 -10.74
CA ASN A 39 -12.50 -10.50 -10.68
C ASN A 39 -12.81 -11.45 -9.50
N ALA A 40 -11.87 -11.67 -8.58
CA ALA A 40 -12.11 -12.52 -7.42
C ALA A 40 -13.16 -11.87 -6.49
N LEU A 41 -13.90 -12.70 -5.75
CA LEU A 41 -14.87 -12.18 -4.80
C LEU A 41 -14.16 -11.39 -3.68
N PRO A 42 -14.75 -10.31 -3.15
CA PRO A 42 -14.16 -9.56 -2.05
C PRO A 42 -13.79 -10.44 -0.84
N SER A 43 -14.61 -11.46 -0.55
CA SER A 43 -14.38 -12.48 0.47
C SER A 43 -13.13 -13.30 0.22
N GLU A 44 -12.96 -13.79 -1.00
CA GLU A 44 -11.80 -14.59 -1.41
C GLU A 44 -10.51 -13.79 -1.27
N LEU A 45 -10.52 -12.51 -1.63
CA LEU A 45 -9.38 -11.61 -1.45
C LEU A 45 -9.03 -11.47 0.03
N MET A 46 -10.02 -11.12 0.86
CA MET A 46 -9.79 -10.84 2.28
C MET A 46 -9.37 -12.09 3.06
N LEU A 47 -9.89 -13.27 2.70
CA LEU A 47 -9.56 -14.55 3.32
C LEU A 47 -8.13 -15.03 3.03
N ARG A 48 -7.46 -14.52 1.98
CA ARG A 48 -6.03 -14.80 1.73
C ARG A 48 -5.14 -14.34 2.88
N ALA A 49 -5.57 -13.34 3.65
CA ALA A 49 -4.76 -12.76 4.71
C ALA A 49 -4.51 -13.73 5.87
N ALA A 50 -5.47 -14.58 6.23
CA ALA A 50 -5.36 -15.46 7.39
C ALA A 50 -4.16 -16.43 7.32
N PRO A 51 -4.01 -17.27 6.27
CA PRO A 51 -2.86 -18.16 6.16
C PRO A 51 -1.53 -17.39 6.05
N LEU A 52 -1.52 -16.25 5.36
CA LEU A 52 -0.32 -15.41 5.23
C LEU A 52 0.16 -14.86 6.57
N MET A 53 -0.75 -14.47 7.47
CA MET A 53 -0.39 -14.11 8.85
C MET A 53 0.23 -15.29 9.62
N GLN A 54 -0.25 -16.52 9.40
CA GLN A 54 0.30 -17.71 10.05
C GLN A 54 1.69 -18.08 9.51
N GLU A 55 1.98 -17.73 8.25
CA GLU A 55 3.26 -17.98 7.58
C GLU A 55 4.32 -16.88 7.84
N GLY A 56 4.00 -15.83 8.60
CA GLY A 56 4.91 -14.69 8.79
C GLY A 56 5.08 -13.84 7.53
N LYS A 57 4.02 -13.75 6.71
CA LYS A 57 3.94 -12.92 5.49
C LYS A 57 2.95 -11.78 5.72
N GLU A 58 3.12 -11.04 6.80
CA GLU A 58 2.14 -10.08 7.29
C GLU A 58 1.94 -8.88 6.34
N ASP A 59 2.97 -8.48 5.60
CA ASP A 59 2.85 -7.43 4.58
C ASP A 59 1.94 -7.86 3.43
N GLU A 60 2.09 -9.10 2.98
CA GLU A 60 1.25 -9.68 1.95
C GLU A 60 -0.20 -9.85 2.46
N ALA A 61 -0.35 -10.31 3.70
CA ALA A 61 -1.65 -10.39 4.36
C ALA A 61 -2.33 -9.02 4.44
N THR A 62 -1.57 -7.98 4.79
CA THR A 62 -2.06 -6.60 4.86
C THR A 62 -2.56 -6.13 3.50
N PHE A 63 -1.81 -6.37 2.42
CA PHE A 63 -2.27 -6.06 1.07
C PHE A 63 -3.63 -6.70 0.77
N TRP A 64 -3.75 -8.02 0.95
CA TRP A 64 -4.98 -8.74 0.61
C TRP A 64 -6.17 -8.34 1.46
N PHE A 65 -5.94 -8.03 2.74
CA PHE A 65 -6.96 -7.52 3.64
C PHE A 65 -7.51 -6.15 3.19
N TYR A 66 -6.63 -5.21 2.82
CA TYR A 66 -7.05 -3.89 2.33
C TYR A 66 -7.66 -3.96 0.93
N ALA A 67 -7.15 -4.83 0.04
CA ALA A 67 -7.73 -5.07 -1.29
C ALA A 67 -9.15 -5.66 -1.20
N GLY A 68 -9.35 -6.66 -0.32
CA GLY A 68 -10.66 -7.25 -0.05
C GLY A 68 -11.64 -6.21 0.50
N GLN A 69 -11.23 -5.39 1.47
CA GLN A 69 -12.07 -4.30 1.99
C GLN A 69 -12.48 -3.29 0.91
N LEU A 70 -11.53 -2.87 0.05
CA LEU A 70 -11.81 -1.91 -1.03
C LEU A 70 -12.87 -2.48 -1.99
N ARG A 71 -12.69 -3.74 -2.42
CA ARG A 71 -13.63 -4.44 -3.29
C ARG A 71 -15.00 -4.63 -2.63
N TRP A 72 -15.02 -4.98 -1.35
CA TRP A 72 -16.29 -5.19 -0.64
C TRP A 72 -17.06 -3.89 -0.49
N ARG A 73 -16.41 -2.83 -0.04
CA ARG A 73 -17.03 -1.51 0.09
C ARG A 73 -17.56 -1.01 -1.25
N SER A 74 -16.86 -1.29 -2.36
CA SER A 74 -17.33 -0.99 -3.72
C SER A 74 -18.63 -1.70 -4.06
N ARG A 75 -18.69 -3.02 -3.83
CA ARG A 75 -19.90 -3.82 -4.07
C ARG A 75 -21.07 -3.42 -3.18
N LEU A 76 -20.80 -3.10 -1.90
CA LEU A 76 -21.84 -2.65 -0.97
C LEU A 76 -22.41 -1.29 -1.38
N ASN A 77 -21.55 -0.36 -1.79
CA ASN A 77 -21.98 0.96 -2.25
C ASN A 77 -22.70 0.94 -3.60
N ALA A 78 -22.44 -0.06 -4.45
CA ALA A 78 -23.17 -0.25 -5.69
C ALA A 78 -24.62 -0.70 -5.45
N ASN A 79 -24.91 -1.32 -4.30
CA ASN A 79 -26.23 -1.85 -3.94
C ASN A 79 -26.62 -1.44 -2.51
N PRO A 80 -26.92 -0.16 -2.26
CA PRO A 80 -27.13 0.35 -0.90
C PRO A 80 -28.37 -0.27 -0.20
N ASP A 81 -29.38 -0.71 -0.97
CA ASP A 81 -30.63 -1.27 -0.45
C ASP A 81 -30.61 -2.80 -0.28
N GLN A 82 -29.42 -3.43 -0.31
CA GLN A 82 -29.30 -4.88 -0.18
C GLN A 82 -29.64 -5.38 1.23
N ASP A 83 -29.98 -6.66 1.33
CA ASP A 83 -30.23 -7.33 2.61
C ASP A 83 -29.01 -7.19 3.55
N PRO A 84 -29.15 -6.56 4.73
CA PRO A 84 -28.05 -6.35 5.65
C PRO A 84 -27.53 -7.65 6.29
N THR A 85 -28.29 -8.74 6.23
CA THR A 85 -27.91 -10.05 6.79
C THR A 85 -27.01 -10.87 5.86
N GLY A 86 -26.85 -10.44 4.61
CA GLY A 86 -25.99 -11.10 3.61
C GLY A 86 -24.56 -10.56 3.61
N GLU A 87 -24.17 -9.94 2.49
CA GLU A 87 -22.80 -9.43 2.24
C GLU A 87 -22.31 -8.48 3.32
N SER A 88 -23.19 -7.61 3.85
CA SER A 88 -22.85 -6.66 4.91
C SER A 88 -22.47 -7.37 6.21
N ALA A 89 -23.24 -8.39 6.63
CA ALA A 89 -22.94 -9.16 7.83
C ALA A 89 -21.66 -9.99 7.67
N LEU A 90 -21.46 -10.59 6.49
CA LEU A 90 -20.26 -11.36 6.18
C LEU A 90 -19.01 -10.47 6.19
N PHE A 91 -19.08 -9.29 5.57
CA PHE A 91 -18.00 -8.31 5.60
C PHE A 91 -17.63 -7.92 7.03
N SER A 92 -18.63 -7.56 7.86
CA SER A 92 -18.42 -7.19 9.26
C SER A 92 -17.75 -8.32 10.05
N SER A 93 -18.24 -9.56 9.90
CA SER A 93 -17.68 -10.72 10.59
C SER A 93 -16.22 -10.98 10.22
N LEU A 94 -15.88 -10.95 8.91
CA LEU A 94 -14.50 -11.13 8.48
C LEU A 94 -13.61 -9.96 8.91
N PHE A 95 -14.13 -8.73 8.91
CA PHE A 95 -13.37 -7.55 9.31
C PHE A 95 -13.02 -7.59 10.79
N GLU A 96 -13.99 -7.95 11.64
CA GLU A 96 -13.77 -8.11 13.08
C GLU A 96 -12.88 -9.31 13.41
N THR A 97 -12.95 -10.39 12.64
CA THR A 97 -12.15 -11.61 12.87
C THR A 97 -10.69 -11.43 12.46
N LEU A 98 -10.45 -10.87 11.26
CA LEU A 98 -9.11 -10.78 10.68
C LEU A 98 -8.42 -9.46 11.05
N GLY A 99 -9.19 -8.39 11.18
CA GLY A 99 -8.70 -7.03 11.36
C GLY A 99 -7.80 -6.81 12.56
N PRO A 100 -8.10 -7.32 13.78
CA PRO A 100 -7.27 -7.05 14.95
C PRO A 100 -5.82 -7.48 14.79
N SER A 101 -5.57 -8.68 14.25
CA SER A 101 -4.21 -9.20 14.03
C SER A 101 -3.48 -8.42 12.92
N ILE A 102 -4.15 -8.26 11.77
CA ILE A 102 -3.57 -7.62 10.59
C ILE A 102 -3.31 -6.13 10.84
N ASN A 103 -4.27 -5.40 11.41
CA ASN A 103 -4.09 -3.99 11.75
C ASN A 103 -3.11 -3.81 12.92
N GLY A 104 -3.06 -4.76 13.85
CA GLY A 104 -2.03 -4.80 14.88
C GLY A 104 -0.63 -4.77 14.29
N TRP A 105 -0.39 -5.57 13.24
CA TRP A 105 0.83 -5.53 12.45
C TRP A 105 0.98 -4.24 11.63
N ALA A 106 0.00 -3.94 10.79
CA ALA A 106 0.08 -2.89 9.79
C ALA A 106 0.34 -1.51 10.41
N PHE A 107 -0.36 -1.16 11.49
CA PHE A 107 -0.17 0.11 12.17
C PHE A 107 1.12 0.20 13.00
N GLY A 108 1.89 -0.89 13.10
CA GLY A 108 3.23 -0.87 13.69
C GLY A 108 4.23 -0.06 12.86
N ASP A 109 4.04 0.00 11.54
CA ASP A 109 4.88 0.75 10.61
C ASP A 109 3.99 1.59 9.69
N ILE A 110 3.77 2.84 10.08
CA ILE A 110 2.85 3.76 9.39
C ILE A 110 3.31 4.08 7.95
N PRO A 111 4.57 4.44 7.68
CA PRO A 111 5.04 4.64 6.32
C PRO A 111 4.83 3.41 5.44
N LYS A 112 5.04 2.19 5.96
CA LYS A 112 4.81 0.96 5.21
C LYS A 112 3.34 0.70 4.96
N LEU A 113 2.47 0.93 5.94
CA LEU A 113 1.02 0.86 5.74
C LEU A 113 0.57 1.81 4.62
N GLN A 114 1.07 3.04 4.59
CA GLN A 114 0.74 3.98 3.51
C GLN A 114 1.15 3.44 2.14
N ARG A 115 2.37 2.91 2.01
CA ARG A 115 2.83 2.26 0.77
C ARG A 115 1.99 1.05 0.39
N THR A 116 1.59 0.23 1.35
CA THR A 116 0.70 -0.92 1.08
C THR A 116 -0.66 -0.46 0.56
N ILE A 117 -1.23 0.61 1.12
CA ILE A 117 -2.47 1.20 0.61
C ILE A 117 -2.27 1.76 -0.80
N ASP A 118 -1.13 2.39 -1.09
CA ASP A 118 -0.78 2.81 -2.45
C ASP A 118 -0.73 1.62 -3.42
N THR A 119 -0.13 0.50 -3.00
CA THR A 119 -0.09 -0.73 -3.79
C THR A 119 -1.51 -1.24 -4.09
N VAL A 120 -2.40 -1.23 -3.09
CA VAL A 120 -3.80 -1.65 -3.26
C VAL A 120 -4.55 -0.74 -4.23
N LEU A 121 -4.37 0.58 -4.12
CA LEU A 121 -4.98 1.56 -5.02
C LEU A 121 -4.52 1.37 -6.47
N LEU A 122 -3.21 1.20 -6.67
CA LEU A 122 -2.63 0.94 -7.99
C LEU A 122 -3.12 -0.39 -8.57
N TRP A 123 -3.19 -1.44 -7.75
CA TRP A 123 -3.74 -2.73 -8.15
C TRP A 123 -5.18 -2.62 -8.61
N ASP A 124 -6.02 -1.95 -7.82
CA ASP A 124 -7.44 -1.77 -8.13
C ASP A 124 -7.65 -0.97 -9.42
N GLU A 125 -6.79 0.02 -9.68
CA GLU A 125 -6.76 0.79 -10.91
C GLU A 125 -6.40 -0.03 -12.15
N ARG A 126 -5.39 -0.89 -12.03
CA ARG A 126 -4.91 -1.72 -13.15
C ARG A 126 -5.83 -2.91 -13.43
N PHE A 127 -6.47 -3.46 -12.40
CA PHE A 127 -7.30 -4.66 -12.49
C PHE A 127 -8.68 -4.44 -11.87
N PRO A 128 -9.48 -3.45 -12.32
CA PRO A 128 -10.78 -3.13 -11.72
C PRO A 128 -11.77 -4.28 -11.84
N ASP A 129 -12.68 -4.41 -10.87
CA ASP A 129 -13.84 -5.27 -11.00
C ASP A 129 -14.74 -4.72 -12.11
N SER A 130 -14.74 -5.42 -13.24
CA SER A 130 -15.44 -5.02 -14.47
C SER A 130 -16.96 -5.03 -14.33
N SER A 131 -17.52 -5.63 -13.27
CA SER A 131 -18.96 -5.65 -13.01
C SER A 131 -19.49 -4.35 -12.41
N LEU A 132 -18.62 -3.47 -11.91
CA LEU A 132 -18.99 -2.22 -11.26
C LEU A 132 -18.77 -1.02 -12.16
N ALA A 133 -19.63 0.00 -12.02
CA ALA A 133 -19.48 1.25 -12.74
C ALA A 133 -18.17 1.98 -12.33
N PRO A 134 -17.44 2.60 -13.28
CA PRO A 134 -16.20 3.32 -12.99
C PRO A 134 -16.30 4.36 -11.86
N ALA A 135 -17.45 5.03 -11.74
CA ALA A 135 -17.70 6.02 -10.68
C ALA A 135 -17.69 5.41 -9.27
N ILE A 136 -18.09 4.13 -9.11
CA ILE A 136 -18.02 3.43 -7.82
C ILE A 136 -16.57 3.19 -7.44
N HIS A 137 -15.75 2.70 -8.38
CA HIS A 137 -14.31 2.50 -8.18
C HIS A 137 -13.63 3.80 -7.76
N GLN A 138 -13.86 4.87 -8.51
CA GLN A 138 -13.27 6.18 -8.21
C GLN A 138 -13.63 6.66 -6.81
N ARG A 139 -14.92 6.60 -6.43
CA ARG A 139 -15.36 7.01 -5.09
C ARG A 139 -14.65 6.21 -3.99
N MET A 140 -14.55 4.89 -4.14
CA MET A 140 -13.94 4.04 -3.12
C MET A 140 -12.43 4.22 -3.03
N ARG A 141 -11.74 4.39 -4.18
CA ARG A 141 -10.31 4.75 -4.20
C ARG A 141 -10.05 6.10 -3.53
N THR A 142 -10.87 7.11 -3.79
CA THR A 142 -10.76 8.42 -3.12
C THR A 142 -10.94 8.28 -1.60
N GLY A 143 -11.90 7.47 -1.15
CA GLY A 143 -12.09 7.19 0.27
C GLY A 143 -10.85 6.54 0.90
N LEU A 144 -10.30 5.51 0.26
CA LEU A 144 -9.10 4.82 0.76
C LEU A 144 -7.84 5.71 0.70
N THR A 145 -7.72 6.56 -0.32
CA THR A 145 -6.67 7.61 -0.40
C THR A 145 -6.77 8.57 0.77
N SER A 146 -7.99 9.03 1.10
CA SER A 146 -8.22 9.95 2.21
C SER A 146 -7.85 9.31 3.55
N LEU A 147 -8.16 8.02 3.74
CA LEU A 147 -7.76 7.25 4.91
C LEU A 147 -6.23 7.13 5.01
N ARG A 148 -5.53 6.78 3.92
CA ARG A 148 -4.06 6.72 3.86
C ARG A 148 -3.43 8.04 4.28
N ASP A 149 -3.95 9.15 3.78
CA ASP A 149 -3.41 10.48 4.08
C ASP A 149 -3.70 10.88 5.52
N GLN A 150 -4.86 10.52 6.05
CA GLN A 150 -5.18 10.73 7.45
C GLN A 150 -4.25 9.95 8.38
N ILE A 151 -4.03 8.66 8.10
CA ILE A 151 -3.09 7.81 8.83
C ILE A 151 -1.69 8.45 8.87
N GLY A 152 -1.22 9.01 7.75
CA GLY A 152 0.06 9.71 7.70
C GLY A 152 0.09 11.01 8.52
N ARG A 153 -0.97 11.83 8.44
CA ARG A 153 -1.07 13.06 9.23
C ARG A 153 -1.15 12.79 10.73
N GLU A 154 -1.75 11.67 11.12
CA GLU A 154 -1.97 11.29 12.52
C GLU A 154 -0.91 10.28 13.03
N ALA A 155 0.16 10.04 12.27
CA ALA A 155 1.14 9.00 12.55
C ALA A 155 1.71 9.06 13.97
N GLU A 156 2.11 10.26 14.43
CA GLU A 156 2.66 10.47 15.78
C GLU A 156 1.64 10.15 16.87
N THR A 157 0.39 10.57 16.69
CA THR A 157 -0.72 10.27 17.61
C THR A 157 -0.98 8.76 17.67
N ILE A 158 -1.05 8.11 16.51
CA ILE A 158 -1.25 6.66 16.42
C ILE A 158 -0.12 5.91 17.12
N GLN A 159 1.14 6.29 16.88
CA GLN A 159 2.30 5.67 17.51
C GLN A 159 2.29 5.85 19.03
N ALA A 160 1.93 7.04 19.52
CA ALA A 160 1.80 7.31 20.95
C ALA A 160 0.68 6.47 21.60
N GLU A 161 -0.48 6.39 20.95
CA GLU A 161 -1.59 5.55 21.44
C GLU A 161 -1.21 4.06 21.46
N ARG A 162 -0.53 3.58 20.43
CA ARG A 162 -0.01 2.20 20.38
C ARG A 162 0.94 1.91 21.53
N ALA A 163 1.93 2.79 21.74
CA ALA A 163 2.88 2.66 22.84
C ALA A 163 2.17 2.66 24.21
N SER A 164 1.15 3.50 24.40
CA SER A 164 0.35 3.55 25.64
C SER A 164 -0.39 2.25 25.93
N ARG A 165 -0.66 1.44 24.90
CA ARG A 165 -1.32 0.12 24.99
C ARG A 165 -0.32 -1.05 24.98
N GLY A 166 0.98 -0.77 25.02
CA GLY A 166 2.02 -1.79 24.96
C GLY A 166 2.16 -2.45 23.58
N LEU A 167 1.68 -1.80 22.52
CA LEU A 167 1.84 -2.26 21.14
C LEU A 167 3.16 -1.74 20.55
N GLU A 168 3.84 -2.59 19.79
CA GLU A 168 5.10 -2.27 19.13
C GLU A 168 4.91 -1.24 18.01
N ASN A 169 5.84 -0.28 17.92
CA ASN A 169 6.05 0.55 16.73
C ASN A 169 7.40 0.11 16.13
N ARG A 170 7.41 -0.24 14.84
CA ARG A 170 8.54 -0.85 14.12
C ARG A 170 9.17 0.10 13.12
#